data_AF-A0A929IK40-F1
#
_entry.id   AF-A0A929IK40-F1
#
_cell.length_a   1.000
_cell.length_b   1.000
_cell.length_c   1.000
_cell.angle_alpha   90.00
_cell.angle_beta   90.00
_cell.angle_gamma   90.00
#
_symmetry.space_group_name_H-M   'P 1'
#
loop_
_entity.id
_entity.type
_entity.pdbx_description
1 polymer ?
#
loop_
_entity_poly.entity_id
_entity_poly.type
_entity_poly.pdbx_seq_one_letter_code
_entity_poly.pdbx_strand_id
1 'polypeptide(L)' 'PDTDSEGEKWVEMNREYAEKWPNITRQKDPLPDADEWKDKSGKFESEFSAEPAK' A
#
# COMPACT_ATOMS: atom_id res chain seq x y z
N PRO A 1 2.86 26.08 -0.07
CA PRO A 1 3.03 24.99 0.91
C PRO A 1 2.53 23.69 0.28
N ASP A 2 3.47 22.91 -0.27
CA ASP A 2 3.23 21.64 -0.95
C ASP A 2 3.03 20.48 0.04
N THR A 3 2.09 20.65 0.96
CA THR A 3 1.64 19.58 1.85
C THR A 3 0.25 19.18 1.40
N ASP A 4 0.19 18.17 0.54
CA ASP A 4 -1.08 17.56 0.18
C ASP A 4 -1.59 16.79 1.41
N SER A 5 -2.64 17.30 2.04
CA SER A 5 -3.26 16.72 3.25
C SER A 5 -3.71 15.28 3.03
N GLU A 6 -4.01 14.90 1.79
CA GLU A 6 -4.36 13.51 1.44
C GLU A 6 -3.15 12.57 1.53
N GLY A 7 -1.94 13.09 1.30
CA GLY A 7 -0.67 12.36 1.37
C GLY A 7 -0.23 12.00 2.80
N GLU A 8 -0.62 12.79 3.81
CA GLU A 8 -0.17 12.62 5.19
C GLU A 8 -0.51 11.24 5.76
N LYS A 9 -1.71 10.74 5.46
CA LYS A 9 -2.15 9.38 5.84
C LYS A 9 -1.21 8.31 5.31
N TRP A 10 -0.79 8.44 4.05
CA TRP A 10 0.08 7.48 3.40
C TRP A 10 1.50 7.53 3.96
N VAL A 11 1.98 8.71 4.35
CA VAL A 11 3.29 8.87 4.99
C VAL A 11 3.35 8.12 6.32
N GLU A 12 2.35 8.30 7.18
CA GLU A 12 2.30 7.63 8.48
C GLU A 12 2.16 6.11 8.33
N MET A 13 1.29 5.66 7.42
CA MET A 13 1.17 4.23 7.09
C MET A 13 2.52 3.65 6.63
N ASN A 14 3.19 4.29 5.68
CA ASN A 14 4.48 3.81 5.18
C ASN A 14 5.53 3.72 6.31
N ARG A 15 5.54 4.70 7.22
CA ARG A 15 6.44 4.69 8.39
C ARG A 15 6.20 3.48 9.29
N GLU A 16 4.95 3.18 9.61
CA GLU A 16 4.62 2.07 10.51
C GLU A 16 4.92 0.70 9.89
N TYR A 17 4.51 0.47 8.64
CA TYR A 17 4.59 -0.85 8.03
C TYR A 17 5.95 -1.16 7.38
N ALA A 18 6.74 -0.15 7.01
CA ALA A 18 8.11 -0.38 6.52
C ALA A 18 9.03 -1.02 7.58
N GLU A 19 8.77 -0.78 8.87
CA GLU A 19 9.50 -1.42 9.97
C GLU A 19 9.03 -2.86 10.24
N LYS A 20 7.76 -3.17 9.92
CA LYS A 20 7.11 -4.45 10.25
C LYS A 20 7.19 -5.47 9.12
N TRP A 21 7.13 -5.03 7.87
CA TRP A 21 7.05 -5.90 6.70
C TRP A 21 8.44 -6.34 6.20
N PRO A 22 8.55 -7.53 5.59
CA PRO A 22 9.80 -8.00 5.01
C PRO A 22 10.22 -7.15 3.81
N ASN A 23 11.53 -6.93 3.66
CA ASN A 23 12.08 -6.14 2.56
C ASN A 23 11.96 -6.89 1.21
N ILE A 24 11.40 -6.23 0.19
CA ILE A 24 11.30 -6.74 -1.17
C ILE A 24 12.49 -6.23 -1.99
N THR A 25 13.46 -7.10 -2.26
CA THR A 25 14.69 -6.76 -3.01
C THR A 25 14.70 -7.25 -4.45
N ARG A 26 13.65 -7.96 -4.88
CA ARG A 26 13.47 -8.48 -6.24
C ARG A 26 12.05 -8.23 -6.71
N GLN A 27 11.91 -7.92 -7.99
CA GLN A 27 10.61 -7.82 -8.64
C GLN A 27 9.89 -9.18 -8.59
N LYS A 28 8.59 -9.13 -8.30
CA LYS A 28 7.67 -10.25 -8.41
C LYS A 28 6.63 -9.91 -9.48
N ASP A 29 5.97 -10.94 -10.01
CA ASP A 29 4.84 -10.73 -10.90
C ASP A 29 3.69 -10.00 -10.17
N PRO A 30 2.91 -9.17 -10.87
CA PRO A 30 1.72 -8.55 -10.30
C PRO A 30 0.71 -9.63 -9.87
N LEU A 31 -0.22 -9.24 -8.98
CA LEU A 31 -1.33 -10.12 -8.62
C LEU A 31 -2.21 -10.41 -9.86
N PRO A 32 -2.83 -11.60 -9.97
CA PRO A 32 -3.64 -11.99 -11.13
C PRO A 32 -4.77 -11.01 -11.46
N ASP A 33 -5.28 -10.30 -10.46
CA ASP A 33 -6.39 -9.35 -10.53
C ASP A 33 -5.93 -7.88 -10.50
N ALA A 34 -4.63 -7.61 -10.65
CA ALA A 34 -4.06 -6.25 -10.53
C ALA A 34 -4.74 -5.23 -11.45
N ASP A 35 -5.13 -5.63 -12.67
CA ASP A 35 -5.82 -4.77 -13.63
C ASP A 35 -7.21 -4.34 -13.13
N GLU A 36 -7.93 -5.22 -12.43
CA GLU A 36 -9.26 -4.92 -11.87
C GLU A 36 -9.19 -3.96 -10.68
N TRP A 37 -8.06 -3.94 -9.97
CA TRP A 37 -7.85 -3.11 -8.78
C TRP A 37 -7.21 -1.76 -9.08
N LYS A 38 -6.75 -1.53 -10.32
CA LYS A 38 -6.03 -0.31 -10.69
C LYS A 38 -6.83 0.96 -10.43
N ASP A 39 -8.09 0.98 -10.86
CA ASP A 39 -8.96 2.17 -10.81
C ASP A 39 -10.00 2.13 -9.66
N LYS A 40 -9.95 1.11 -8.80
CA LYS A 40 -10.83 1.01 -7.62
C LYS A 40 -10.38 1.99 -6.53
N SER A 41 -11.30 2.83 -6.08
CA SER A 41 -11.14 3.69 -4.91
C SER A 41 -11.49 2.95 -3.61
N GLY A 42 -11.09 3.50 -2.45
CA GLY A 42 -11.46 2.95 -1.14
C GLY A 42 -10.75 1.66 -0.72
N LYS A 43 -9.69 1.25 -1.44
CA LYS A 43 -8.97 -0.01 -1.17
C LYS A 43 -8.36 -0.08 0.22
N PHE A 44 -7.94 1.06 0.77
CA PHE A 44 -7.38 1.09 2.12
C PHE A 44 -8.46 0.83 3.17
N GLU A 45 -9.68 1.31 2.97
CA GLU A 45 -10.77 1.14 3.90
C GLU A 45 -11.41 -0.26 3.82
N SER A 46 -11.48 -0.86 2.63
CA SER A 46 -12.16 -2.14 2.43
C SER A 46 -11.24 -3.36 2.44
N GLU A 47 -10.01 -3.24 1.92
CA GLU A 47 -9.13 -4.40 1.67
C GLU A 47 -7.83 -4.40 2.47
N PHE A 48 -7.53 -3.34 3.21
CA PHE A 48 -6.24 -3.23 3.89
C PHE A 48 -6.06 -4.31 4.95
N SER A 49 -4.92 -4.99 4.90
CA SER A 49 -4.43 -5.90 5.94
C SER A 49 -3.11 -5.38 6.50
N ALA A 50 -3.00 -5.38 7.83
CA ALA A 50 -1.75 -5.05 8.52
C ALA A 50 -0.68 -6.15 8.32
N GLU A 51 -1.07 -7.35 7.90
CA GLU A 51 -0.14 -8.43 7.61
C GLU A 51 0.50 -8.24 6.22
N PRO A 52 1.81 -8.56 6.07
CA PRO A 52 2.46 -8.50 4.78
C PRO A 52 1.87 -9.53 3.81
N ALA A 53 2.00 -9.25 2.52
CA ALA A 53 1.67 -10.23 1.48
C ALA A 53 2.49 -11.52 1.69
N LYS A 54 1.82 -12.67 1.57
CA LYS A 54 2.46 -14.00 1.58
C LYS A 54 3.28 -14.23 0.31
#